data_AF-A0A382LR52-F1
#
_entry.id   AF-A0A382LR52-F1
#
_cell.length_a   1.000
_cell.length_b   1.000
_cell.length_c   1.000
_cell.angle_alpha   90.00
_cell.angle_beta   90.00
_cell.angle_gamma   90.00
#
_symmetry.space_group_name_H-M   'P 1'
#
loop_
_entity.id
_entity.type
_entity.pdbx_description
1 polymer ?
#
loop_
_entity_poly.entity_id
_entity_poly.type
_entity_poly.pdbx_seq_one_letter_code
_entity_poly.pdbx_strand_id
1 'polypeptide(L)'
;MFNAVKAGHTGSLDPLATGLLPLCFGEATKFSQFLLDADKRYLARVKLGVITDSGDADGEVIETRTVPEISDAQLEKALSHYRGETIQVPSMFSAIKIDGQPLYKLARKGIEVERKGRPINVYELKVTDREADEFTLEVHCGKGTYVRTLVEDVGEELG
;
A
#
# COMPACT_ATOMS: atom_id res chain seq x y z
N MET A 1 -28.38 7.89 13.54
CA MET A 1 -27.94 6.52 13.89
C MET A 1 -26.72 6.47 14.82
N PHE A 2 -25.81 7.46 14.88
CA PHE A 2 -24.78 7.47 15.94
C PHE A 2 -24.67 8.77 16.75
N ASN A 3 -25.21 9.89 16.25
CA ASN A 3 -25.29 11.22 16.91
C ASN A 3 -24.07 11.61 17.77
N ALA A 4 -22.89 11.16 17.35
CA ALA A 4 -21.67 11.36 18.10
C ALA A 4 -21.14 12.77 17.78
N VAL A 5 -20.87 13.55 18.83
CA VAL A 5 -20.31 14.90 18.69
C VAL A 5 -18.90 14.87 18.08
N LYS A 6 -18.20 13.74 18.21
CA LYS A 6 -16.85 13.52 17.69
C LYS A 6 -16.70 12.10 17.14
N ALA A 7 -16.09 11.97 15.97
CA ALA A 7 -15.75 10.69 15.36
C ALA A 7 -14.40 10.77 14.63
N GLY A 8 -13.72 9.64 14.48
CA GLY A 8 -12.49 9.50 13.69
C GLY A 8 -12.23 8.04 13.32
N HIS A 9 -11.36 7.80 12.34
CA HIS A 9 -10.94 6.46 11.92
C HIS A 9 -9.48 6.18 12.34
N THR A 10 -9.07 4.92 12.35
CA THR A 10 -7.75 4.50 12.87
C THR A 10 -6.77 4.03 11.79
N GLY A 11 -6.92 4.58 10.60
CA GLY A 11 -6.18 4.21 9.40
C GLY A 11 -7.03 4.50 8.18
N SER A 12 -6.46 5.06 7.12
CA SER A 12 -7.16 5.24 5.85
C SER A 12 -7.08 3.97 5.03
N LEU A 13 -8.16 3.64 4.32
CA LEU A 13 -8.13 2.70 3.21
C LEU A 13 -8.26 3.50 1.90
N ASP A 14 -7.54 3.07 0.87
CA ASP A 14 -7.71 3.63 -0.46
C ASP A 14 -9.14 3.38 -0.97
N PRO A 15 -9.73 4.24 -1.82
CA PRO A 15 -11.11 4.07 -2.28
C PRO A 15 -11.40 2.73 -2.95
N LEU A 16 -10.43 2.18 -3.69
CA LEU A 16 -10.48 0.86 -4.32
C LEU A 16 -10.51 -0.29 -3.30
N ALA A 17 -9.90 -0.08 -2.14
CA ALA A 17 -9.76 -1.12 -1.13
C ALA A 17 -11.06 -1.32 -0.36
N THR A 18 -11.29 -2.57 0.06
CA THR A 18 -12.35 -2.93 1.01
C THR A 18 -11.72 -3.56 2.24
N GLY A 19 -12.45 -3.57 3.35
CA GLY A 19 -12.01 -4.27 4.55
C GLY A 19 -12.35 -3.54 5.85
N LEU A 20 -11.55 -3.81 6.87
CA LEU A 20 -11.75 -3.29 8.22
C LEU A 20 -11.37 -1.81 8.29
N LEU A 21 -12.34 -0.96 8.60
CA LEU A 21 -12.15 0.46 8.91
C LEU A 21 -12.65 0.74 10.33
N PRO A 22 -11.80 0.67 11.37
CA PRO A 22 -12.25 0.94 12.74
C PRO A 22 -12.60 2.42 12.90
N LEU A 23 -13.80 2.66 13.42
CA LEU A 23 -14.33 3.99 13.72
C LEU A 23 -14.40 4.18 15.24
N CYS A 24 -13.77 5.25 15.72
CA CYS A 24 -13.82 5.68 17.11
C CYS A 24 -14.83 6.81 17.28
N PHE A 25 -15.70 6.70 18.28
CA PHE A 25 -16.72 7.70 18.61
C PHE A 25 -16.49 8.29 20.01
N GLY A 26 -16.70 9.60 20.15
CA GLY A 26 -16.58 10.31 21.42
C GLY A 26 -15.20 10.12 22.06
N GLU A 27 -15.20 9.69 23.32
CA GLU A 27 -13.99 9.48 24.12
C GLU A 27 -13.07 8.38 23.56
N ALA A 28 -13.60 7.41 22.81
CA ALA A 28 -12.80 6.38 22.16
C ALA A 28 -11.76 6.98 21.18
N THR A 29 -12.03 8.17 20.63
CA THR A 29 -11.08 8.88 19.76
C THR A 29 -9.76 9.23 20.45
N LYS A 30 -9.72 9.26 21.79
CA LYS A 30 -8.48 9.48 22.55
C LYS A 30 -7.54 8.27 22.48
N PHE A 31 -8.03 7.10 22.11
CA PHE A 31 -7.29 5.84 22.03
C PHE A 31 -6.99 5.40 20.60
N SER A 32 -7.32 6.23 19.59
CA SER A 32 -7.12 5.87 18.17
C SER A 32 -5.66 5.58 17.82
N GLN A 33 -4.72 6.17 18.57
CA GLN A 33 -3.28 5.98 18.37
C GLN A 33 -2.85 4.52 18.49
N PHE A 34 -3.44 3.75 19.42
CA PHE A 34 -3.13 2.32 19.57
C PHE A 34 -3.45 1.52 18.31
N LEU A 35 -4.59 1.80 17.68
CA LEU A 35 -5.00 1.14 16.44
C LEU A 35 -4.24 1.67 15.22
N LEU A 36 -3.89 2.96 15.20
CA LEU A 36 -2.98 3.52 14.19
C LEU A 36 -1.60 2.85 14.25
N ASP A 37 -1.14 2.49 15.44
CA ASP A 37 0.16 1.87 15.66
C ASP A 37 0.19 0.34 15.53
N ALA A 38 -0.97 -0.30 15.53
CA ALA A 38 -1.09 -1.75 15.37
C ALA A 38 -0.52 -2.25 14.03
N ASP A 39 -0.30 -3.55 13.92
CA ASP A 39 -0.06 -4.23 12.66
C ASP A 39 -1.35 -4.34 11.83
N LYS A 40 -1.19 -4.64 10.54
CA LYS A 40 -2.27 -4.77 9.56
C LYS A 40 -2.03 -5.98 8.67
N ARG A 41 -3.12 -6.60 8.21
CA ARG A 41 -3.10 -7.68 7.22
C ARG A 41 -3.92 -7.29 6.00
N TYR A 42 -3.36 -7.54 4.83
CA TYR A 42 -3.96 -7.23 3.53
C TYR A 42 -3.94 -8.45 2.62
N LEU A 43 -4.94 -8.52 1.75
CA LEU A 43 -4.93 -9.34 0.55
C LEU A 43 -4.95 -8.39 -0.65
N ALA A 44 -3.96 -8.51 -1.53
CA ALA A 44 -3.83 -7.66 -2.72
C ALA A 44 -3.69 -8.53 -3.96
N ARG A 45 -4.57 -8.34 -4.94
CA ARG A 45 -4.40 -8.93 -6.27
C ARG A 45 -3.50 -8.02 -7.09
N VAL A 46 -2.45 -8.61 -7.64
CA VAL A 46 -1.40 -7.95 -8.41
C VAL A 46 -1.54 -8.36 -9.86
N LYS A 47 -1.39 -7.39 -10.77
CA LYS A 47 -1.27 -7.59 -12.21
C LYS A 47 0.12 -7.16 -12.64
N LEU A 48 0.94 -8.10 -13.12
CA LEU A 48 2.24 -7.79 -13.70
C LEU A 48 2.07 -7.21 -15.11
N GLY A 49 3.05 -6.40 -15.52
CA GLY A 49 3.11 -5.83 -16.87
C GLY A 49 2.20 -4.63 -17.10
N VAL A 50 1.49 -4.13 -16.07
CA VAL A 50 0.67 -2.92 -16.14
C VAL A 50 1.10 -1.97 -15.03
N ILE A 51 1.52 -0.76 -15.40
CA ILE A 51 1.93 0.28 -14.48
C ILE A 51 0.95 1.45 -14.63
N THR A 52 0.44 1.92 -13.49
CA THR A 52 -0.47 3.06 -13.43
C THR A 52 0.15 4.21 -12.65
N ASP A 53 -0.35 5.42 -12.86
CA ASP A 53 0.13 6.62 -12.15
C ASP A 53 -0.12 6.57 -10.62
N SER A 54 -1.17 5.87 -10.18
CA SER A 54 -1.58 5.74 -8.78
C SER A 54 -1.00 4.52 -8.06
N GLY A 55 -0.44 3.56 -8.80
CA GLY A 55 -0.01 2.26 -8.28
C GLY A 55 -1.17 1.31 -7.97
N ASP A 56 -2.37 1.58 -8.50
CA ASP A 56 -3.56 0.72 -8.38
C ASP A 56 -4.44 0.77 -9.64
N ALA A 57 -5.49 -0.06 -9.65
CA ALA A 57 -6.37 -0.25 -10.81
C ALA A 57 -7.31 0.95 -11.10
N ASP A 58 -7.42 1.92 -10.18
CA ASP A 58 -8.19 3.15 -10.40
C ASP A 58 -7.37 4.23 -11.14
N GLY A 59 -6.06 4.03 -11.28
CA GLY A 59 -5.15 4.94 -11.99
C GLY A 59 -5.20 4.82 -13.51
N GLU A 60 -4.58 5.79 -14.18
CA GLU A 60 -4.38 5.74 -15.63
C GLU A 60 -3.16 4.89 -15.96
N VAL A 61 -3.27 4.00 -16.95
CA VAL A 61 -2.15 3.19 -17.43
C VAL A 61 -1.12 4.10 -18.09
N ILE A 62 0.09 4.14 -17.53
CA ILE A 62 1.21 4.94 -18.04
C ILE A 62 2.21 4.08 -18.81
N GLU A 63 2.29 2.79 -18.51
CA GLU A 63 3.20 1.88 -19.18
C GLU A 63 2.65 0.45 -19.15
N THR A 64 2.92 -0.31 -20.21
CA THR A 64 2.66 -1.75 -20.27
C THR A 64 3.92 -2.47 -20.74
N ARG A 65 4.28 -3.56 -20.06
CA ARG A 65 5.45 -4.40 -20.38
C ARG A 65 5.00 -5.84 -20.63
N THR A 66 5.71 -6.53 -21.52
CA THR A 66 5.50 -7.97 -21.70
C THR A 66 6.03 -8.70 -20.47
N VAL A 67 5.16 -9.45 -19.80
CA VAL A 67 5.56 -10.24 -18.63
C VAL A 67 6.25 -11.52 -19.11
N PRO A 68 7.54 -11.75 -18.77
CA PRO A 68 8.21 -12.99 -19.10
C PRO A 68 7.62 -14.15 -18.28
N GLU A 69 7.96 -15.38 -18.65
CA GLU A 69 7.63 -16.52 -17.82
C GLU A 69 8.44 -16.45 -16.51
N ILE A 70 7.75 -16.24 -15.39
CA ILE A 70 8.36 -16.09 -14.07
C ILE A 70 8.13 -17.38 -13.28
N SER A 71 9.19 -18.10 -12.93
CA SER A 71 9.09 -19.25 -12.04
C SER A 71 8.70 -18.85 -10.61
N ASP A 72 8.10 -19.76 -9.85
CA ASP A 72 7.79 -19.52 -8.43
C ASP A 72 9.05 -19.20 -7.62
N ALA A 73 10.20 -19.77 -7.99
CA ALA A 73 11.48 -19.48 -7.34
C ALA A 73 11.95 -18.04 -7.59
N GLN A 74 11.73 -17.49 -8.79
CA GLN A 74 12.05 -16.10 -9.10
C GLN A 74 11.13 -15.14 -8.34
N LEU A 75 9.82 -15.43 -8.33
CA LEU A 75 8.84 -14.65 -7.59
C LEU A 75 9.13 -14.65 -6.09
N GLU A 76 9.37 -15.84 -5.51
CA GLU A 76 9.72 -15.98 -4.10
C GLU A 76 11.03 -15.26 -3.74
N LYS A 77 12.03 -15.31 -4.64
CA LYS A 77 13.28 -14.57 -4.47
C LYS A 77 13.02 -13.07 -4.39
N ALA A 78 12.26 -12.50 -5.34
CA ALA A 78 11.89 -11.08 -5.32
C ALA A 78 11.17 -10.72 -4.01
N LEU A 79 10.13 -11.48 -3.63
CA LEU A 79 9.38 -11.23 -2.40
C LEU A 79 10.23 -11.33 -1.13
N SER A 80 11.26 -12.18 -1.13
CA SER A 80 12.12 -12.38 0.05
C SER A 80 12.88 -11.12 0.46
N HIS A 81 13.20 -10.24 -0.50
CA HIS A 81 13.88 -8.98 -0.24
C HIS A 81 13.04 -7.97 0.55
N TYR A 82 11.71 -8.14 0.56
CA TYR A 82 10.78 -7.23 1.21
C TYR A 82 10.31 -7.70 2.58
N ARG A 83 10.75 -8.88 3.04
CA ARG A 83 10.39 -9.40 4.37
C ARG A 83 11.30 -8.82 5.46
N GLY A 84 10.73 -8.56 6.62
CA GLY A 84 11.42 -7.93 7.75
C GLY A 84 11.48 -6.40 7.64
N GLU A 85 12.52 -5.81 8.23
CA GLU A 85 12.71 -4.36 8.22
C GLU A 85 13.27 -3.88 6.88
N THR A 86 12.53 -3.00 6.21
CA THR A 86 12.91 -2.42 4.92
C THR A 86 12.62 -0.92 4.89
N ILE A 87 13.14 -0.23 3.88
CA ILE A 87 12.88 1.19 3.66
C ILE A 87 11.93 1.30 2.47
N GLN A 88 10.79 1.96 2.69
CA GLN A 88 9.82 2.23 1.63
C GLN A 88 9.68 3.73 1.39
N VAL A 89 9.73 4.15 0.12
CA VAL A 89 9.44 5.53 -0.28
C VAL A 89 7.94 5.65 -0.55
N PRO A 90 7.18 6.43 0.23
CA PRO A 90 5.74 6.53 0.02
C PRO A 90 5.39 7.12 -1.37
N SER A 91 4.29 6.62 -1.95
CA SER A 91 3.71 7.15 -3.18
C SER A 91 3.27 8.62 -3.04
N MET A 92 3.28 9.33 -4.17
CA MET A 92 2.68 10.65 -4.31
C MET A 92 1.16 10.62 -4.04
N PHE A 93 0.48 9.50 -4.28
CA PHE A 93 -0.94 9.31 -3.97
C PHE A 93 -1.18 8.87 -2.52
N SER A 94 -0.59 9.61 -1.57
CA SER A 94 -0.70 9.32 -0.13
C SER A 94 -1.22 10.50 0.69
N ALA A 95 -1.71 10.21 1.89
CA ALA A 95 -2.20 11.20 2.85
C ALA A 95 -1.08 11.92 3.64
N ILE A 96 0.19 11.54 3.41
CA ILE A 96 1.35 12.19 4.03
C ILE A 96 1.37 13.66 3.64
N LYS A 97 1.71 14.54 4.59
CA LYS A 97 1.82 15.98 4.35
C LYS A 97 3.28 16.40 4.24
N ILE A 98 3.57 17.21 3.23
CA ILE A 98 4.81 18.00 3.12
C ILE A 98 4.40 19.47 3.10
N ASP A 99 5.02 20.29 3.93
CA ASP A 99 4.71 21.72 4.10
C ASP A 99 3.20 21.99 4.32
N GLY A 100 2.56 21.12 5.09
CA GLY A 100 1.13 21.21 5.43
C GLY A 100 0.16 20.73 4.35
N GLN A 101 0.63 20.37 3.15
CA GLN A 101 -0.20 19.89 2.05
C GLN A 101 -0.10 18.36 1.88
N PRO A 102 -1.23 17.62 1.81
CA PRO A 102 -1.21 16.19 1.48
C PRO A 102 -0.63 15.91 0.09
N LEU A 103 0.20 14.88 -0.04
CA LEU A 103 0.87 14.51 -1.29
C LEU A 103 -0.12 14.23 -2.42
N TYR A 104 -1.24 13.55 -2.16
CA TYR A 104 -2.24 13.27 -3.20
C TYR A 104 -2.80 14.55 -3.86
N LYS A 105 -2.79 15.70 -3.16
CA LYS A 105 -3.23 16.98 -3.74
C LYS A 105 -2.20 17.56 -4.70
N LEU A 106 -0.92 17.30 -4.46
CA LEU A 106 0.18 17.69 -5.34
C LEU A 106 0.22 16.77 -6.56
N ALA A 107 0.05 15.45 -6.36
CA ALA A 107 -0.03 14.45 -7.42
C ALA A 107 -1.11 14.79 -8.46
N ARG A 108 -2.33 15.13 -8.00
CA ARG A 108 -3.45 15.55 -8.87
C ARG A 108 -3.21 16.85 -9.64
N LYS A 109 -2.19 17.62 -9.27
CA LYS A 109 -1.75 18.82 -10.00
C LYS A 109 -0.56 18.54 -10.93
N GLY A 110 -0.13 17.29 -11.05
CA GLY A 110 1.07 16.90 -11.78
C GLY A 110 2.37 17.38 -11.11
N ILE A 111 2.33 17.71 -9.82
CA ILE A 111 3.50 18.18 -9.08
C ILE A 111 4.12 16.99 -8.36
N GLU A 112 5.30 16.58 -8.79
CA GLU A 112 6.11 15.61 -8.09
C GLU A 112 7.04 16.30 -7.08
N VAL A 113 7.18 15.69 -5.90
CA VAL A 113 8.13 16.12 -4.87
C VAL A 113 8.97 14.93 -4.45
N GLU A 114 10.18 15.18 -3.98
CA GLU A 114 11.03 14.13 -3.40
C GLU A 114 10.48 13.69 -2.03
N ARG A 115 10.34 12.37 -1.82
CA ARG A 115 9.94 11.81 -0.52
C ARG A 115 11.11 11.04 0.08
N LYS A 116 11.35 11.23 1.37
CA LYS A 116 12.28 10.38 2.12
C LYS A 116 11.68 9.01 2.38
N GLY A 117 12.47 7.96 2.14
CA GLY A 117 12.16 6.61 2.55
C GLY A 117 11.95 6.50 4.06
N ARG A 118 11.05 5.62 4.48
CA ARG A 118 10.71 5.38 5.89
C ARG A 118 10.86 3.91 6.22
N PRO A 119 11.31 3.57 7.43
CA PRO A 119 11.36 2.19 7.86
C PRO A 119 9.93 1.64 7.94
N ILE A 120 9.76 0.45 7.38
CA ILE A 120 8.57 -0.38 7.54
C ILE A 120 9.01 -1.77 8.01
N ASN A 121 8.07 -2.55 8.51
CA ASN A 121 8.31 -3.94 8.83
C ASN A 121 7.25 -4.82 8.18
N VAL A 122 7.67 -5.82 7.41
CA VAL A 122 6.80 -6.80 6.76
C VAL A 122 7.02 -8.15 7.44
N TYR A 123 6.11 -8.50 8.34
CA TYR A 123 6.18 -9.72 9.13
C TYR A 123 5.94 -10.97 8.30
N GLU A 124 5.01 -10.91 7.33
CA GLU A 124 4.68 -12.01 6.42
C GLU A 124 4.39 -11.44 5.03
N LEU A 125 4.93 -12.08 4.00
CA LEU A 125 4.66 -11.77 2.61
C LEU A 125 4.64 -13.08 1.83
N LYS A 126 3.47 -13.49 1.34
CA LYS A 126 3.28 -14.77 0.66
C LYS A 126 2.30 -14.67 -0.50
N VAL A 127 2.52 -15.48 -1.52
CA VAL A 127 1.56 -15.66 -2.62
C VAL A 127 0.56 -16.72 -2.19
N THR A 128 -0.73 -16.41 -2.28
CA THR A 128 -1.82 -17.32 -1.92
C THR A 128 -2.55 -17.90 -3.12
N ASP A 129 -2.49 -17.22 -4.26
CA ASP A 129 -3.10 -17.62 -5.52
C ASP A 129 -2.28 -17.04 -6.68
N ARG A 130 -2.21 -17.75 -7.80
CA ARG A 130 -1.42 -17.32 -8.97
C ARG A 130 -1.99 -17.88 -10.27
N GLU A 131 -2.15 -16.99 -11.25
CA GLU A 131 -2.60 -17.31 -12.60
C GLU A 131 -1.85 -16.42 -13.60
N ALA A 132 -0.94 -17.02 -14.37
CA ALA A 132 -0.14 -16.33 -15.38
C ALA A 132 0.59 -15.07 -14.85
N ASP A 133 0.13 -13.89 -15.27
CA ASP A 133 0.65 -12.57 -14.91
C ASP A 133 -0.08 -11.93 -13.71
N GLU A 134 -1.00 -12.67 -13.07
CA GLU A 134 -1.71 -12.25 -11.88
C GLU A 134 -1.39 -13.15 -10.68
N PHE A 135 -1.33 -12.54 -9.50
CA PHE A 135 -1.22 -13.27 -8.24
C PHE A 135 -1.82 -12.51 -7.07
N THR A 136 -2.17 -13.24 -6.01
CA THR A 136 -2.66 -12.64 -4.76
C THR A 136 -1.55 -12.68 -3.72
N LEU A 137 -1.21 -11.52 -3.17
CA LEU A 137 -0.32 -11.37 -2.03
C LEU A 137 -1.12 -11.27 -0.73
N GLU A 138 -0.77 -12.09 0.24
CA GLU A 138 -1.08 -11.83 1.64
C GLU A 138 0.10 -11.11 2.30
N VAL A 139 -0.19 -9.96 2.90
CA VAL A 139 0.81 -9.07 3.51
C VAL A 139 0.43 -8.84 4.97
N HIS A 140 1.29 -9.24 5.91
CA HIS A 140 1.22 -8.84 7.31
C HIS A 140 2.33 -7.85 7.59
N CYS A 141 1.97 -6.62 7.95
CA CYS A 141 2.95 -5.54 8.09
C CYS A 141 2.63 -4.60 9.24
N GLY A 142 3.63 -3.80 9.63
CA GLY A 142 3.48 -2.73 10.59
C GLY A 142 2.66 -1.56 10.05
N LYS A 143 2.51 -0.54 10.89
CA LYS A 143 1.87 0.73 10.49
C LYS A 143 2.65 1.42 9.37
N GLY A 144 1.93 2.12 8.49
CA GLY A 144 2.54 3.01 7.49
C GLY A 144 3.14 2.31 6.27
N THR A 145 3.03 0.99 6.17
CA THR A 145 3.34 0.25 4.93
C THR A 145 2.29 0.54 3.87
N TYR A 146 2.74 0.94 2.68
CA TYR A 146 1.93 1.09 1.48
C TYR A 146 2.02 -0.19 0.65
N VAL A 147 0.91 -0.93 0.56
CA VAL A 147 0.87 -2.17 -0.23
C VAL A 147 1.06 -1.88 -1.72
N ARG A 148 0.56 -0.76 -2.23
CA ARG A 148 0.75 -0.32 -3.63
C ARG A 148 2.23 -0.20 -3.98
N THR A 149 2.98 0.56 -3.18
CA THR A 149 4.43 0.70 -3.38
C THR A 149 5.17 -0.62 -3.23
N LEU A 150 4.77 -1.49 -2.29
CA LEU A 150 5.37 -2.83 -2.19
C LEU A 150 5.16 -3.64 -3.48
N VAL A 151 3.98 -3.56 -4.10
CA VAL A 151 3.67 -4.25 -5.35
C VAL A 151 4.44 -3.65 -6.53
N GLU A 152 4.54 -2.32 -6.60
CA GLU A 152 5.35 -1.62 -7.61
C GLU A 152 6.82 -2.05 -7.53
N ASP A 153 7.40 -2.02 -6.32
CA ASP A 153 8.79 -2.40 -6.09
C ASP A 153 9.06 -3.86 -6.49
N VAL A 154 8.16 -4.78 -6.13
CA VAL A 154 8.25 -6.20 -6.54
C VAL A 154 8.13 -6.35 -8.05
N GLY A 155 7.26 -5.58 -8.71
CA GLY A 155 7.12 -5.58 -10.16
C GLY A 155 8.41 -5.15 -10.85
N GLU A 156 9.01 -4.03 -10.42
CA GLU A 156 10.28 -3.54 -10.97
C GLU A 156 11.45 -4.51 -10.74
N GLU A 157 11.47 -5.25 -9.61
CA GLU A 157 12.48 -6.28 -9.38
C GLU A 157 12.33 -7.49 -10.33
N LEU A 158 11.10 -7.80 -10.75
CA LEU A 158 10.81 -8.90 -11.69
C LEU A 158 11.07 -8.52 -13.17
N GLY A 159 11.17 -7.22 -13.46
CA GLY A 159 11.38 -6.67 -14.82
C GLY A 159 10.10 -6.41 -15.60
#